data_AF-A0A2A2QKS6-F1
#
_entry.id   AF-A0A2A2QKS6-F1
#
_cell.length_a   1.000
_cell.length_b   1.000
_cell.length_c   1.000
_cell.angle_alpha   90.00
_cell.angle_beta   90.00
_cell.angle_gamma   90.00
#
_symmetry.space_group_name_H-M   'P 1'
#
loop_
_entity.id
_entity.type
_entity.pdbx_description
1 polymer ?
#
loop_
_entity_poly.entity_id
_entity_poly.type
_entity_poly.pdbx_seq_one_letter_code
_entity_poly.pdbx_strand_id
1 'polypeptide(L)'
;MSAGESLDHMSQVIVIASSDIQRCSAAEWDVFRKMVAHGMLYEVVEWIDQGKPTLRPENKHTSAFETALLAPNLSMTQVLWERAWQERREAVGALGILAWHRTSDVVMRYLLENGCPVDHVSGSDLCMFHDLEMVKIGMNRGISLLEPDGWATAFVRVGSRPLIRLYLEQKDNLPELRKDAVRALCQCIAESRLRATALLRWAGVDPLGKAPRYYGMDDPDEEWNSFPAINLANAEKAGELLKLLKPKPTTEQWFELLIATVRGKGEVVEEILALRMDPDAVFLENGEQSSALLRDLLFSMCWRWSWLPSRDERIAKFCIRLLELGVQLMWEDKDKASGLRREIYRSSNRTHIFKVLSVAVERGGEDTRIALAELVRVPKMRELVIKEAPMILTHLATPQASSQKSADSGMSPSVTKGIPIARPTHAKQSTSGRRAVGYRGGRVLTRKEIYSDVWAAATMHVAKGYGISGSMLARICTQLKIPRPPRGYWARPTNARKGMKPPLPPWKGEQEATWAINPANVKAQKRNRT
;
A
#
# COMPACT_ATOMS: atom_id res chain seq x y z
N MET A 1 28.53 -8.93 -49.22
CA MET A 1 27.42 -9.39 -50.08
C MET A 1 26.33 -9.94 -49.17
N SER A 2 25.10 -9.55 -49.47
CA SER A 2 23.89 -9.60 -48.66
C SER A 2 23.64 -10.92 -47.92
N ALA A 3 23.46 -10.85 -46.60
CA ALA A 3 22.69 -11.80 -45.80
C ALA A 3 21.52 -11.00 -45.22
N GLY A 4 20.53 -10.73 -46.08
CA GLY A 4 19.31 -10.01 -45.76
C GLY A 4 18.19 -10.61 -46.58
N GLU A 5 17.73 -11.80 -46.19
CA GLU A 5 16.52 -12.40 -46.73
C GLU A 5 15.61 -12.87 -45.59
N SER A 6 14.55 -12.08 -45.43
CA SER A 6 13.19 -12.42 -45.03
C SER A 6 12.93 -13.08 -43.66
N LEU A 7 12.75 -12.22 -42.67
CA LEU A 7 11.77 -12.41 -41.58
C LEU A 7 10.58 -11.44 -41.77
N ASP A 8 10.11 -11.29 -43.01
CA ASP A 8 9.09 -10.29 -43.38
C ASP A 8 7.71 -10.90 -43.71
N HIS A 9 7.40 -12.08 -43.16
CA HIS A 9 6.14 -12.78 -43.40
C HIS A 9 5.11 -12.70 -42.25
N MET A 10 5.24 -11.75 -41.31
CA MET A 10 4.18 -11.45 -40.32
C MET A 10 3.73 -9.98 -40.31
N SER A 11 3.98 -9.25 -41.40
CA SER A 11 3.78 -7.80 -41.50
C SER A 11 2.40 -7.40 -42.08
N GLN A 12 1.28 -8.00 -41.67
CA GLN A 12 -0.06 -7.53 -42.06
C GLN A 12 -1.13 -7.94 -41.05
N VAL A 13 -1.64 -7.05 -40.17
CA VAL A 13 -3.02 -7.20 -39.63
C VAL A 13 -3.65 -5.91 -39.03
N ILE A 14 -3.29 -4.68 -39.41
CA ILE A 14 -4.08 -3.50 -38.95
C ILE A 14 -4.22 -2.46 -40.06
N VAL A 15 -5.46 -2.15 -40.41
CA VAL A 15 -5.82 -1.10 -41.37
C VAL A 15 -5.95 0.23 -40.62
N ILE A 16 -4.79 0.77 -40.17
CA ILE A 16 -4.74 2.09 -39.53
C ILE A 16 -4.87 3.17 -40.59
N ALA A 17 -5.87 4.03 -40.46
CA ALA A 17 -6.11 5.12 -41.37
C ALA A 17 -5.00 6.18 -41.31
N SER A 18 -4.52 6.57 -42.49
CA SER A 18 -3.78 7.81 -42.70
C SER A 18 -4.74 9.01 -42.70
N SER A 19 -4.20 10.23 -42.60
CA SER A 19 -5.00 11.46 -42.45
C SER A 19 -5.91 11.79 -43.63
N ASP A 20 -5.65 11.19 -44.78
CA ASP A 20 -6.35 11.36 -46.06
C ASP A 20 -7.51 10.39 -46.28
N ILE A 21 -7.69 9.38 -45.41
CA ILE A 21 -8.81 8.44 -45.52
C ILE A 21 -10.15 9.13 -45.23
N GLN A 22 -11.11 8.89 -46.12
CA GLN A 22 -12.45 9.46 -46.03
C GLN A 22 -13.22 8.94 -44.79
N ARG A 23 -13.88 9.87 -44.09
CA ARG A 23 -14.77 9.58 -42.96
C ARG A 23 -16.22 9.46 -43.43
N CYS A 24 -17.02 8.69 -42.69
CA CYS A 24 -18.46 8.66 -42.91
C CYS A 24 -19.07 10.06 -42.73
N SER A 25 -20.05 10.40 -43.56
CA SER A 25 -21.04 11.43 -43.23
C SER A 25 -21.89 11.03 -42.03
N ALA A 26 -22.65 11.97 -41.47
CA ALA A 26 -23.53 11.68 -40.32
C ALA A 26 -24.58 10.61 -40.64
N ALA A 27 -25.15 10.62 -41.85
CA ALA A 27 -26.16 9.65 -42.28
C ALA A 27 -25.56 8.25 -42.50
N GLU A 28 -24.42 8.18 -43.20
CA GLU A 28 -23.68 6.92 -43.40
C GLU A 28 -23.26 6.31 -42.07
N TRP A 29 -22.78 7.15 -41.14
CA TRP A 29 -22.38 6.72 -39.81
C TRP A 29 -23.52 6.08 -39.02
N ASP A 30 -24.71 6.70 -39.06
CA ASP A 30 -25.86 6.17 -38.33
C ASP A 30 -26.33 4.82 -38.90
N VAL A 31 -26.22 4.61 -40.21
CA VAL A 31 -26.49 3.31 -40.85
C VAL A 31 -25.41 2.29 -40.47
N PHE A 32 -24.14 2.61 -40.72
CA PHE A 32 -23.02 1.70 -40.47
C PHE A 32 -22.94 1.26 -39.01
N ARG A 33 -23.03 2.21 -38.07
CA ARG A 33 -23.01 1.91 -36.64
C ARG A 33 -24.21 1.06 -36.21
N LYS A 34 -25.39 1.25 -36.80
CA LYS A 34 -26.55 0.40 -36.52
C LYS A 34 -26.33 -1.03 -37.02
N MET A 35 -25.80 -1.22 -38.22
CA MET A 35 -25.49 -2.56 -38.73
C MET A 35 -24.53 -3.30 -37.81
N VAL A 36 -23.46 -2.64 -37.37
CA VAL A 36 -22.51 -3.21 -36.40
C VAL A 36 -23.17 -3.51 -35.06
N ALA A 37 -23.96 -2.58 -34.51
CA ALA A 37 -24.64 -2.76 -33.22
C ALA A 37 -25.66 -3.91 -33.22
N HIS A 38 -26.28 -4.21 -34.36
CA HIS A 38 -27.25 -5.30 -34.51
C HIS A 38 -26.60 -6.62 -34.98
N GLY A 39 -25.28 -6.65 -35.19
CA GLY A 39 -24.58 -7.86 -35.64
C GLY A 39 -24.85 -8.26 -37.09
N MET A 40 -25.22 -7.30 -37.95
CA MET A 40 -25.49 -7.48 -39.38
C MET A 40 -24.18 -7.68 -40.16
N LEU A 41 -23.58 -8.87 -40.02
CA LEU A 41 -22.23 -9.17 -40.50
C LEU A 41 -22.10 -9.08 -42.02
N TYR A 42 -23.06 -9.64 -42.76
CA TYR A 42 -23.00 -9.68 -44.23
C TYR A 42 -23.11 -8.28 -44.83
N GLU A 43 -23.98 -7.44 -44.26
CA GLU A 43 -24.19 -6.07 -44.68
C GLU A 43 -22.99 -5.18 -44.36
N VAL A 44 -22.31 -5.43 -43.22
CA VAL A 44 -21.04 -4.77 -42.90
C VAL A 44 -19.94 -5.19 -43.87
N VAL A 45 -19.83 -6.47 -44.21
CA VAL A 45 -18.87 -6.95 -45.20
C VAL A 45 -19.13 -6.32 -46.57
N GLU A 46 -20.38 -6.32 -47.03
CA GLU A 46 -20.76 -5.69 -48.30
C GLU A 46 -20.48 -4.19 -48.30
N TRP A 47 -20.73 -3.48 -47.19
CA TRP A 47 -20.39 -2.07 -47.04
C TRP A 47 -18.90 -1.81 -47.27
N ILE A 48 -18.04 -2.64 -46.66
CA ILE A 48 -16.57 -2.54 -46.80
C ILE A 48 -16.14 -2.89 -48.23
N ASP A 49 -16.71 -3.93 -48.84
CA ASP A 49 -16.38 -4.36 -50.20
C ASP A 49 -16.79 -3.35 -51.27
N GLN A 50 -17.81 -2.53 -51.01
CA GLN A 50 -18.18 -1.39 -51.84
C GLN A 50 -17.21 -0.20 -51.70
N GLY A 51 -16.17 -0.29 -50.85
CA GLY A 51 -15.22 0.78 -50.60
C GLY A 51 -15.79 1.97 -49.82
N LYS A 52 -16.93 1.79 -49.14
CA LYS A 52 -17.54 2.86 -48.34
C LYS A 52 -16.72 3.17 -47.10
N PRO A 53 -16.72 4.43 -46.62
CA PRO A 53 -15.94 4.81 -45.45
C PRO A 53 -16.45 4.10 -44.19
N THR A 54 -15.54 3.77 -43.28
CA THR A 54 -15.82 3.12 -41.98
C THR A 54 -15.44 3.99 -40.79
N LEU A 55 -14.64 5.04 -41.01
CA LEU A 55 -14.20 5.95 -39.95
C LEU A 55 -15.36 6.83 -39.48
N ARG A 56 -15.45 7.02 -38.17
CA ARG A 56 -16.46 7.89 -37.57
C ARG A 56 -16.31 9.36 -38.02
N PRO A 57 -17.42 10.13 -38.05
CA PRO A 57 -17.36 11.58 -38.14
C PRO A 57 -16.60 12.18 -36.94
N GLU A 58 -15.94 13.32 -37.12
CA GLU A 58 -15.10 13.95 -36.09
C GLU A 58 -15.86 14.27 -34.79
N ASN A 59 -17.16 14.58 -34.89
CA ASN A 59 -18.02 14.97 -33.77
C ASN A 59 -18.60 13.77 -32.97
N LYS A 60 -18.39 12.53 -33.41
CA LYS A 60 -18.88 11.33 -32.70
C LYS A 60 -17.78 10.76 -31.85
N HIS A 61 -18.05 10.39 -30.60
CA HIS A 61 -17.00 9.91 -29.68
C HIS A 61 -16.78 8.40 -29.66
N THR A 62 -17.76 7.61 -30.10
CA THR A 62 -17.71 6.15 -30.07
C THR A 62 -17.50 5.62 -31.48
N SER A 63 -16.58 4.69 -31.68
CA SER A 63 -16.34 4.07 -32.98
C SER A 63 -17.22 2.82 -33.21
N ALA A 64 -17.26 2.35 -34.46
CA ALA A 64 -17.98 1.13 -34.81
C ALA A 64 -17.26 -0.09 -34.21
N PHE A 65 -15.93 -0.06 -34.22
CA PHE A 65 -15.10 -1.05 -33.55
C PHE A 65 -15.37 -1.09 -32.04
N GLU A 66 -15.37 0.07 -31.37
CA GLU A 66 -15.71 0.15 -29.94
C GLU A 66 -17.13 -0.38 -29.65
N THR A 67 -18.09 -0.11 -30.56
CA THR A 67 -19.46 -0.65 -30.45
C THR A 67 -19.45 -2.18 -30.49
N ALA A 68 -18.68 -2.77 -31.41
CA ALA A 68 -18.51 -4.22 -31.49
C ALA A 68 -17.81 -4.81 -30.25
N LEU A 69 -16.88 -4.09 -29.60
CA LEU A 69 -16.22 -4.58 -28.37
C LEU A 69 -17.14 -4.56 -27.15
N LEU A 70 -18.09 -3.63 -27.08
CA LEU A 70 -19.06 -3.51 -25.99
C LEU A 70 -20.18 -4.57 -26.08
N ALA A 71 -20.53 -4.99 -27.30
CA ALA A 71 -21.42 -6.11 -27.58
C ALA A 71 -20.66 -7.19 -28.38
N PRO A 72 -19.73 -7.92 -27.71
CA PRO A 72 -18.69 -8.69 -28.38
C PRO A 72 -19.26 -9.77 -29.29
N ASN A 73 -18.94 -9.66 -30.58
CA ASN A 73 -19.18 -10.68 -31.59
C ASN A 73 -17.85 -10.91 -32.31
N LEU A 74 -17.27 -12.10 -32.14
CA LEU A 74 -15.94 -12.42 -32.68
C LEU A 74 -15.85 -12.18 -34.19
N SER A 75 -16.84 -12.62 -34.96
CA SER A 75 -16.85 -12.48 -36.41
C SER A 75 -16.95 -11.02 -36.84
N MET A 76 -17.78 -10.22 -36.14
CA MET A 76 -17.85 -8.78 -36.39
C MET A 76 -16.52 -8.09 -36.02
N THR A 77 -15.93 -8.45 -34.88
CA THR A 77 -14.63 -7.91 -34.47
C THR A 77 -13.53 -8.29 -35.46
N GLN A 78 -13.49 -9.52 -35.97
CA GLN A 78 -12.56 -9.98 -36.99
C GLN A 78 -12.66 -9.13 -38.25
N VAL A 79 -13.86 -9.01 -38.82
CA VAL A 79 -14.10 -8.22 -40.04
C VAL A 79 -13.69 -6.77 -39.83
N LEU A 80 -14.07 -6.15 -38.71
CA LEU A 80 -13.71 -4.76 -38.45
C LEU A 80 -12.20 -4.60 -38.16
N TRP A 81 -11.55 -5.55 -37.51
CA TRP A 81 -10.12 -5.52 -37.21
C TRP A 81 -9.27 -5.62 -38.47
N GLU A 82 -9.62 -6.56 -39.35
CA GLU A 82 -8.83 -6.92 -40.51
C GLU A 82 -9.13 -6.04 -41.74
N ARG A 83 -10.37 -5.54 -41.87
CA ARG A 83 -10.85 -4.94 -43.14
C ARG A 83 -11.36 -3.51 -43.02
N ALA A 84 -11.75 -3.04 -41.83
CA ALA A 84 -12.26 -1.67 -41.67
C ALA A 84 -11.13 -0.68 -41.33
N TRP A 85 -11.19 0.52 -41.90
CA TRP A 85 -10.32 1.63 -41.50
C TRP A 85 -10.58 2.03 -40.06
N GLN A 86 -9.51 2.16 -39.27
CA GLN A 86 -9.55 2.53 -37.85
C GLN A 86 -8.61 3.70 -37.55
N GLU A 87 -8.97 4.50 -36.55
CA GLU A 87 -8.01 5.45 -35.98
C GLU A 87 -7.01 4.72 -35.09
N ARG A 88 -5.75 5.17 -35.10
CA ARG A 88 -4.70 4.61 -34.21
C ARG A 88 -5.14 4.56 -32.74
N ARG A 89 -5.86 5.58 -32.29
CA ARG A 89 -6.37 5.65 -30.90
C ARG A 89 -7.35 4.51 -30.59
N GLU A 90 -8.19 4.13 -31.55
CA GLU A 90 -9.18 3.07 -31.38
C GLU A 90 -8.48 1.72 -31.26
N ALA A 91 -7.50 1.46 -32.13
CA ALA A 91 -6.68 0.25 -32.08
C ALA A 91 -5.91 0.12 -30.75
N VAL A 92 -5.28 1.21 -30.27
CA VAL A 92 -4.53 1.18 -28.99
C VAL A 92 -5.46 1.08 -27.78
N GLY A 93 -6.69 1.60 -27.86
CA GLY A 93 -7.68 1.56 -26.78
C GLY A 93 -8.47 0.26 -26.67
N ALA A 94 -8.49 -0.57 -27.72
CA ALA A 94 -9.37 -1.72 -27.85
C ALA A 94 -9.26 -2.72 -26.69
N LEU A 95 -8.05 -3.19 -26.38
CA LEU A 95 -7.84 -4.12 -25.29
C LEU A 95 -8.18 -3.49 -23.92
N GLY A 96 -7.96 -2.19 -23.75
CA GLY A 96 -8.32 -1.47 -22.53
C GLY A 96 -9.85 -1.42 -22.29
N ILE A 97 -10.64 -1.30 -23.36
CA ILE A 97 -12.11 -1.38 -23.29
C ILE A 97 -12.55 -2.78 -22.88
N LEU A 98 -11.99 -3.81 -23.52
CA LEU A 98 -12.27 -5.21 -23.18
C LEU A 98 -11.88 -5.52 -21.73
N ALA A 99 -10.71 -5.06 -21.27
CA ALA A 99 -10.25 -5.22 -19.90
C ALA A 99 -11.17 -4.52 -18.88
N TRP A 100 -11.58 -3.28 -19.16
CA TRP A 100 -12.43 -2.51 -18.25
C TRP A 100 -13.82 -3.13 -18.10
N HIS A 101 -14.44 -3.50 -19.22
CA HIS A 101 -15.80 -4.03 -19.23
C HIS A 101 -15.87 -5.55 -19.01
N ARG A 102 -14.75 -6.26 -19.23
CA ARG A 102 -14.64 -7.73 -19.20
C ARG A 102 -15.72 -8.40 -20.07
N THR A 103 -15.91 -7.89 -21.28
CA THR A 103 -17.03 -8.28 -22.15
C THR A 103 -16.84 -9.66 -22.80
N SER A 104 -15.63 -10.01 -23.26
CA SER A 104 -15.35 -11.32 -23.84
C SER A 104 -13.86 -11.69 -23.75
N ASP A 105 -13.59 -12.87 -23.21
CA ASP A 105 -12.26 -13.50 -23.20
C ASP A 105 -11.83 -13.97 -24.59
N VAL A 106 -12.77 -14.48 -25.39
CA VAL A 106 -12.52 -14.93 -26.77
C VAL A 106 -12.05 -13.78 -27.65
N VAL A 107 -12.74 -12.63 -27.61
CA VAL A 107 -12.35 -11.44 -28.39
C VAL A 107 -11.02 -10.86 -27.89
N MET A 108 -10.82 -10.84 -26.57
CA MET A 108 -9.56 -10.39 -25.96
C MET A 108 -8.39 -11.25 -26.45
N ARG A 109 -8.54 -12.58 -26.46
CA ARG A 109 -7.52 -13.52 -26.95
C ARG A 109 -7.24 -13.30 -28.43
N TYR A 110 -8.28 -13.20 -29.25
CA TYR A 110 -8.14 -12.95 -30.69
C TYR A 110 -7.33 -11.66 -30.97
N LEU A 111 -7.66 -10.54 -30.33
CA LEU A 111 -6.94 -9.28 -30.56
C LEU A 111 -5.50 -9.34 -30.04
N LEU A 112 -5.26 -10.04 -28.93
CA LEU A 112 -3.90 -10.28 -28.43
C LEU A 112 -3.07 -11.10 -29.41
N GLU A 113 -3.64 -12.13 -30.03
CA GLU A 113 -2.97 -12.96 -31.04
C GLU A 113 -2.72 -12.19 -32.35
N ASN A 114 -3.62 -11.28 -32.72
CA ASN A 114 -3.60 -10.55 -33.98
C ASN A 114 -2.96 -9.14 -33.89
N GLY A 115 -1.96 -8.99 -33.02
CA GLY A 115 -1.09 -7.81 -33.03
C GLY A 115 -1.69 -6.52 -32.45
N CYS A 116 -2.86 -6.55 -31.81
CA CYS A 116 -3.45 -5.34 -31.20
C CYS A 116 -2.51 -4.71 -30.15
N PRO A 117 -2.25 -3.40 -30.15
CA PRO A 117 -1.33 -2.77 -29.19
C PRO A 117 -1.74 -3.00 -27.73
N VAL A 118 -0.74 -3.16 -26.85
CA VAL A 118 -0.92 -3.57 -25.44
C VAL A 118 -0.75 -2.43 -24.43
N ASP A 119 -0.51 -1.20 -24.89
CA ASP A 119 -0.16 -0.02 -24.10
C ASP A 119 -1.18 0.36 -23.00
N HIS A 120 -2.41 -0.11 -23.14
CA HIS A 120 -3.53 0.20 -22.25
C HIS A 120 -4.05 -1.00 -21.45
N VAL A 121 -3.26 -2.05 -21.32
CA VAL A 121 -3.60 -3.26 -20.55
C VAL A 121 -2.52 -3.56 -19.52
N SER A 122 -2.92 -3.72 -18.26
CA SER A 122 -2.02 -4.15 -17.19
C SER A 122 -2.01 -5.67 -17.01
N GLY A 123 -1.01 -6.18 -16.28
CA GLY A 123 -1.00 -7.58 -15.86
C GLY A 123 -2.22 -7.96 -15.03
N SER A 124 -2.73 -7.07 -14.16
CA SER A 124 -3.97 -7.33 -13.41
C SER A 124 -5.14 -7.49 -14.35
N ASP A 125 -5.29 -6.62 -15.35
CA ASP A 125 -6.40 -6.67 -16.30
C ASP A 125 -6.50 -8.04 -16.99
N LEU A 126 -5.38 -8.59 -17.45
CA LEU A 126 -5.34 -9.95 -18.02
C LEU A 126 -5.69 -11.02 -16.98
N CYS A 127 -5.13 -10.91 -15.78
CA CYS A 127 -5.35 -11.88 -14.71
C CYS A 127 -6.82 -11.96 -14.27
N MET A 128 -7.61 -10.89 -14.47
CA MET A 128 -9.04 -10.84 -14.17
C MET A 128 -9.91 -11.67 -15.14
N PHE A 129 -9.36 -12.16 -16.26
CA PHE A 129 -10.07 -13.06 -17.18
C PHE A 129 -9.98 -14.55 -16.80
N HIS A 130 -9.15 -14.91 -15.81
CA HIS A 130 -8.95 -16.31 -15.37
C HIS A 130 -8.43 -17.27 -16.44
N ASP A 131 -7.88 -16.74 -17.52
CA ASP A 131 -7.30 -17.52 -18.60
C ASP A 131 -5.77 -17.46 -18.57
N LEU A 132 -5.16 -18.61 -18.26
CA LEU A 132 -3.72 -18.75 -18.18
C LEU A 132 -3.03 -18.53 -19.53
N GLU A 133 -3.62 -19.01 -20.62
CA GLU A 133 -3.01 -18.92 -21.95
C GLU A 133 -3.07 -17.48 -22.47
N MET A 134 -4.18 -16.77 -22.26
CA MET A 134 -4.26 -15.34 -22.54
C MET A 134 -3.21 -14.53 -21.77
N VAL A 135 -3.00 -14.85 -20.48
CA VAL A 135 -1.96 -14.17 -19.69
C VAL A 135 -0.57 -14.43 -20.27
N LYS A 136 -0.26 -15.67 -20.67
CA LYS A 136 1.02 -16.03 -21.33
C LYS A 136 1.21 -15.29 -22.66
N ILE A 137 0.17 -15.18 -23.48
CA ILE A 137 0.19 -14.40 -24.72
C ILE A 137 0.53 -12.94 -24.40
N GLY A 138 -0.16 -12.34 -23.42
CA GLY A 138 0.11 -10.97 -22.99
C GLY A 138 1.56 -10.76 -22.51
N MET A 139 2.09 -11.70 -21.72
CA MET A 139 3.49 -11.67 -21.27
C MET A 139 4.48 -11.72 -22.44
N ASN A 140 4.25 -12.60 -23.41
CA ASN A 140 5.09 -12.71 -24.62
C ASN A 140 5.05 -11.42 -25.45
N ARG A 141 3.97 -10.64 -25.33
CA ARG A 141 3.82 -9.32 -25.96
C ARG A 141 4.31 -8.16 -25.10
N GLY A 142 4.98 -8.43 -23.98
CA GLY A 142 5.64 -7.43 -23.13
C GLY A 142 4.82 -6.91 -21.96
N ILE A 143 3.63 -7.47 -21.68
CA ILE A 143 2.83 -7.06 -20.51
C ILE A 143 3.47 -7.65 -19.24
N SER A 144 3.79 -6.77 -18.28
CA SER A 144 4.40 -7.16 -17.00
C SER A 144 3.34 -7.61 -15.98
N LEU A 145 3.66 -8.69 -15.26
CA LEU A 145 2.86 -9.18 -14.13
C LEU A 145 3.24 -8.54 -12.78
N LEU A 146 4.35 -7.79 -12.72
CA LEU A 146 4.98 -7.30 -11.48
C LEU A 146 4.62 -5.83 -11.17
N GLU A 147 3.66 -5.27 -11.89
CA GLU A 147 3.24 -3.87 -11.76
C GLU A 147 2.41 -3.62 -10.47
N PRO A 148 2.26 -2.36 -10.02
CA PRO A 148 1.34 -1.98 -8.92
C PRO A 148 -0.02 -2.66 -8.98
N ASP A 149 -0.55 -2.76 -10.20
CA ASP A 149 -1.79 -3.42 -10.54
C ASP A 149 -1.47 -4.68 -11.35
N GLY A 150 -0.59 -5.53 -10.79
CA GLY A 150 -0.12 -6.77 -11.41
C GLY A 150 -0.81 -8.02 -10.85
N TRP A 151 -0.04 -9.09 -10.74
CA TRP A 151 -0.53 -10.40 -10.28
C TRP A 151 -1.08 -10.35 -8.86
N ALA A 152 -0.40 -9.68 -7.92
CA ALA A 152 -0.83 -9.62 -6.51
C ALA A 152 -2.21 -8.98 -6.36
N THR A 153 -2.42 -7.83 -7.01
CA THR A 153 -3.68 -7.09 -6.98
C THR A 153 -4.83 -7.89 -7.59
N ALA A 154 -4.60 -8.54 -8.74
CA ALA A 154 -5.59 -9.42 -9.34
C ALA A 154 -5.88 -10.65 -8.47
N PHE A 155 -4.84 -11.24 -7.86
CA PHE A 155 -4.98 -12.41 -7.02
C PHE A 155 -5.84 -12.11 -5.78
N VAL A 156 -5.63 -10.99 -5.09
CA VAL A 156 -6.45 -10.60 -3.93
C VAL A 156 -7.92 -10.45 -4.33
N ARG A 157 -8.17 -9.81 -5.49
CA ARG A 157 -9.53 -9.55 -5.99
C ARG A 157 -10.27 -10.80 -6.36
N VAL A 158 -9.60 -11.84 -6.88
CA VAL A 158 -10.31 -13.02 -7.38
C VAL A 158 -9.96 -14.33 -6.66
N GLY A 159 -8.71 -14.55 -6.30
CA GLY A 159 -8.27 -15.76 -5.60
C GLY A 159 -8.54 -17.02 -6.42
N SER A 160 -8.05 -17.06 -7.66
CA SER A 160 -8.38 -18.12 -8.62
C SER A 160 -7.27 -19.15 -8.80
N ARG A 161 -7.65 -20.41 -9.08
CA ARG A 161 -6.70 -21.50 -9.36
C ARG A 161 -5.79 -21.23 -10.58
N PRO A 162 -6.26 -20.64 -11.69
CA PRO A 162 -5.39 -20.29 -12.81
C PRO A 162 -4.22 -19.38 -12.41
N LEU A 163 -4.46 -18.39 -11.53
CA LEU A 163 -3.39 -17.50 -11.06
C LEU A 163 -2.42 -18.19 -10.12
N ILE A 164 -2.86 -19.17 -9.32
CA ILE A 164 -1.94 -20.04 -8.57
C ILE A 164 -1.10 -20.89 -9.52
N ARG A 165 -1.71 -21.48 -10.55
CA ARG A 165 -0.98 -22.27 -11.55
C ARG A 165 0.07 -21.43 -12.26
N LEU A 166 -0.28 -20.22 -12.69
CA LEU A 166 0.66 -19.24 -13.24
C LEU A 166 1.83 -18.96 -12.28
N TYR A 167 1.53 -18.70 -11.00
CA TYR A 167 2.55 -18.48 -9.98
C TYR A 167 3.48 -19.69 -9.84
N LEU A 168 2.93 -20.91 -9.76
CA LEU A 168 3.72 -22.12 -9.63
C LEU A 168 4.62 -22.37 -10.86
N GLU A 169 4.13 -22.06 -12.07
CA GLU A 169 4.88 -22.19 -13.32
C GLU A 169 5.97 -21.11 -13.47
N GLN A 170 5.76 -19.89 -12.95
CA GLN A 170 6.62 -18.73 -13.25
C GLN A 170 7.48 -18.23 -12.08
N LYS A 171 7.25 -18.66 -10.83
CA LYS A 171 7.98 -18.17 -9.64
C LYS A 171 9.50 -18.39 -9.66
N ASP A 172 9.98 -19.32 -10.49
CA ASP A 172 11.41 -19.61 -10.65
C ASP A 172 12.05 -18.77 -11.76
N ASN A 173 11.30 -18.50 -12.84
CA ASN A 173 11.72 -17.60 -13.92
C ASN A 173 11.60 -16.12 -13.54
N LEU A 174 10.63 -15.79 -12.68
CA LEU A 174 10.33 -14.45 -12.18
C LEU A 174 10.34 -14.45 -10.65
N PRO A 175 11.52 -14.39 -10.00
CA PRO A 175 11.63 -14.46 -8.54
C PRO A 175 10.84 -13.39 -7.79
N GLU A 176 10.64 -12.21 -8.40
CA GLU A 176 9.82 -11.13 -7.84
C GLU A 176 8.36 -11.54 -7.64
N LEU A 177 7.83 -12.54 -8.36
CA LEU A 177 6.49 -13.09 -8.10
C LEU A 177 6.37 -13.69 -6.69
N ARG A 178 7.47 -14.14 -6.09
CA ARG A 178 7.47 -14.64 -4.71
C ARG A 178 7.17 -13.50 -3.74
N LYS A 179 7.71 -12.30 -4.00
CA LYS A 179 7.39 -11.11 -3.22
C LYS A 179 5.92 -10.71 -3.42
N ASP A 180 5.43 -10.73 -4.65
CA ASP A 180 4.02 -10.44 -4.93
C ASP A 180 3.07 -11.44 -4.27
N ALA A 181 3.44 -12.72 -4.20
CA ALA A 181 2.69 -13.74 -3.46
C ALA A 181 2.62 -13.46 -1.95
N VAL A 182 3.72 -12.98 -1.35
CA VAL A 182 3.74 -12.57 0.06
C VAL A 182 2.88 -11.32 0.28
N ARG A 183 2.95 -10.31 -0.61
CA ARG A 183 2.09 -9.12 -0.56
C ARG A 183 0.60 -9.50 -0.66
N ALA A 184 0.27 -10.37 -1.60
CA ALA A 184 -1.08 -10.88 -1.78
C ALA A 184 -1.54 -11.62 -0.52
N LEU A 185 -0.67 -12.41 0.13
CA LEU A 185 -1.01 -13.09 1.38
C LEU A 185 -1.30 -12.09 2.52
N CYS A 186 -0.48 -11.06 2.70
CA CYS A 186 -0.72 -10.00 3.69
C CYS A 186 -2.12 -9.38 3.50
N GLN A 187 -2.44 -8.99 2.26
CA GLN A 187 -3.72 -8.35 1.95
C GLN A 187 -4.90 -9.31 2.06
N CYS A 188 -4.78 -10.56 1.60
CA CYS A 188 -5.81 -11.57 1.75
C CYS A 188 -6.14 -11.86 3.22
N ILE A 189 -5.14 -11.86 4.11
CA ILE A 189 -5.36 -12.00 5.56
C ILE A 189 -6.09 -10.77 6.10
N ALA A 190 -5.61 -9.56 5.80
CA ALA A 190 -6.22 -8.32 6.27
C ALA A 190 -7.69 -8.18 5.82
N GLU A 191 -8.00 -8.52 4.57
CA GLU A 191 -9.35 -8.48 3.98
C GLU A 191 -10.19 -9.75 4.26
N SER A 192 -9.70 -10.68 5.09
CA SER A 192 -10.42 -11.90 5.48
C SER A 192 -10.83 -12.82 4.32
N ARG A 193 -9.98 -12.90 3.28
CA ARG A 193 -10.21 -13.64 2.02
C ARG A 193 -9.84 -15.12 2.16
N LEU A 194 -10.61 -15.89 2.95
CA LEU A 194 -10.33 -17.29 3.31
C LEU A 194 -9.88 -18.19 2.15
N ARG A 195 -10.64 -18.20 1.04
CA ARG A 195 -10.32 -19.06 -0.13
C ARG A 195 -9.00 -18.68 -0.77
N ALA A 196 -8.74 -17.39 -0.96
CA ALA A 196 -7.50 -16.89 -1.54
C ALA A 196 -6.30 -17.17 -0.62
N THR A 197 -6.46 -16.97 0.68
CA THR A 197 -5.45 -17.33 1.69
C THR A 197 -5.15 -18.83 1.67
N ALA A 198 -6.16 -19.70 1.58
CA ALA A 198 -5.97 -21.14 1.48
C ALA A 198 -5.15 -21.54 0.26
N LEU A 199 -5.46 -20.93 -0.89
CA LEU A 199 -4.75 -21.17 -2.15
C LEU A 199 -3.27 -20.73 -2.08
N LEU A 200 -2.98 -19.57 -1.51
CA LEU A 200 -1.59 -19.12 -1.31
C LEU A 200 -0.84 -20.02 -0.32
N ARG A 201 -1.51 -20.44 0.76
CA ARG A 201 -0.93 -21.35 1.73
C ARG A 201 -0.62 -22.71 1.10
N TRP A 202 -1.53 -23.23 0.27
CA TRP A 202 -1.34 -24.46 -0.51
C TRP A 202 -0.19 -24.32 -1.52
N ALA A 203 -0.05 -23.15 -2.15
CA ALA A 203 1.06 -22.83 -3.06
C ALA A 203 2.43 -22.68 -2.37
N GLY A 204 2.48 -22.80 -1.04
CA GLY A 204 3.71 -22.78 -0.24
C GLY A 204 4.16 -21.40 0.21
N VAL A 205 3.30 -20.38 0.15
CA VAL A 205 3.62 -19.05 0.68
C VAL A 205 3.64 -19.12 2.21
N ASP A 206 4.77 -18.76 2.80
CA ASP A 206 4.99 -18.84 4.25
C ASP A 206 4.33 -17.67 5.00
N PRO A 207 3.39 -17.92 5.94
CA PRO A 207 2.77 -16.87 6.74
C PRO A 207 3.69 -16.23 7.77
N LEU A 208 4.88 -16.77 8.00
CA LEU A 208 5.91 -16.26 8.91
C LEU A 208 7.19 -15.84 8.19
N GLY A 209 7.22 -15.93 6.86
CA GLY A 209 8.33 -15.46 6.04
C GLY A 209 8.40 -13.93 6.04
N LYS A 210 9.57 -13.39 5.67
CA LYS A 210 9.77 -11.95 5.54
C LYS A 210 8.70 -11.34 4.62
N ALA A 211 8.12 -10.24 5.06
CA ALA A 211 7.09 -9.47 4.37
C ALA A 211 7.28 -7.96 4.59
N PRO A 212 6.72 -7.13 3.70
CA PRO A 212 6.67 -5.68 3.92
C PRO A 212 5.76 -5.34 5.12
N ARG A 213 5.99 -4.20 5.76
CA ARG A 213 5.07 -3.71 6.79
C ARG A 213 3.80 -3.22 6.10
N TYR A 214 2.71 -3.94 6.31
CA TYR A 214 1.47 -3.63 5.61
C TYR A 214 0.73 -2.47 6.30
N TYR A 215 1.04 -1.23 5.89
CA TYR A 215 0.23 -0.03 6.14
C TYR A 215 -0.05 0.72 4.83
N GLY A 216 -0.54 0.02 3.81
CA GLY A 216 -1.18 0.61 2.63
C GLY A 216 -0.34 1.58 1.79
N MET A 217 0.99 1.61 1.95
CA MET A 217 1.89 2.47 1.20
C MET A 217 3.06 1.60 0.73
N ASP A 218 3.01 1.12 -0.52
CA ASP A 218 4.17 0.50 -1.18
C ASP A 218 5.29 1.54 -1.29
N ASP A 219 6.15 1.64 -0.28
CA ASP A 219 7.42 2.37 -0.40
C ASP A 219 8.43 1.42 -1.06
N PRO A 220 8.98 1.74 -2.24
CA PRO A 220 9.97 0.90 -2.91
C PRO A 220 11.24 0.67 -2.09
N ASP A 221 11.48 1.48 -1.05
CA ASP A 221 12.63 1.37 -0.14
C ASP A 221 12.28 0.67 1.21
N GLU A 222 11.11 0.04 1.32
CA GLU A 222 10.66 -0.62 2.56
C GLU A 222 11.42 -1.91 2.87
N GLU A 223 12.05 -1.98 4.04
CA GLU A 223 12.64 -3.20 4.57
C GLU A 223 11.57 -4.24 4.89
N TRP A 224 11.73 -5.46 4.38
CA TRP A 224 10.85 -6.61 4.62
C TRP A 224 11.09 -7.20 6.01
N ASN A 225 10.74 -6.43 7.04
CA ASN A 225 11.01 -6.74 8.45
C ASN A 225 9.76 -7.13 9.23
N SER A 226 8.69 -7.57 8.55
CA SER A 226 7.48 -8.13 9.18
C SER A 226 7.14 -9.48 8.55
N PHE A 227 5.93 -10.00 8.81
CA PHE A 227 5.45 -11.28 8.27
C PHE A 227 3.93 -11.29 8.06
N PRO A 228 3.37 -12.08 7.13
CA PRO A 228 1.96 -12.00 6.76
C PRO A 228 0.96 -12.22 7.90
N ALA A 229 1.24 -13.16 8.81
CA ALA A 229 0.34 -13.49 9.92
C ALA A 229 0.06 -12.31 10.87
N ILE A 230 0.91 -11.27 10.90
CA ILE A 230 0.69 -10.04 11.69
C ILE A 230 -0.65 -9.38 11.34
N ASN A 231 -1.12 -9.56 10.10
CA ASN A 231 -2.35 -8.97 9.59
C ASN A 231 -3.63 -9.61 10.18
N LEU A 232 -3.51 -10.72 10.92
CA LEU A 232 -4.62 -11.29 11.71
C LEU A 232 -5.19 -10.25 12.69
N ALA A 233 -4.38 -9.28 13.12
CA ALA A 233 -4.82 -8.18 13.98
C ALA A 233 -5.98 -7.35 13.40
N ASN A 234 -6.09 -7.28 12.08
CA ASN A 234 -7.09 -6.48 11.36
C ASN A 234 -8.22 -7.31 10.74
N ALA A 235 -8.06 -8.63 10.67
CA ALA A 235 -9.01 -9.53 10.04
C ALA A 235 -10.35 -9.59 10.81
N GLU A 236 -11.46 -9.77 10.09
CA GLU A 236 -12.80 -10.02 10.66
C GLU A 236 -13.06 -11.50 10.94
N LYS A 237 -12.27 -12.38 10.32
CA LYS A 237 -12.36 -13.84 10.46
C LYS A 237 -11.03 -14.39 10.93
N ALA A 238 -10.43 -13.74 11.93
CA ALA A 238 -9.09 -14.07 12.38
C ALA A 238 -9.01 -15.52 12.89
N GLY A 239 -10.07 -16.04 13.54
CA GLY A 239 -10.09 -17.42 14.04
C GLY A 239 -10.04 -18.47 12.93
N GLU A 240 -10.82 -18.28 11.85
CA GLU A 240 -10.79 -19.17 10.69
C GLU A 240 -9.45 -19.09 9.95
N LEU A 241 -8.91 -17.88 9.78
CA LEU A 241 -7.61 -17.67 9.16
C LEU A 241 -6.48 -18.31 9.98
N LEU A 242 -6.50 -18.21 11.30
CA LEU A 242 -5.48 -18.82 12.16
C LEU A 242 -5.47 -20.34 12.00
N LYS A 243 -6.65 -20.99 11.99
CA LYS A 243 -6.81 -22.43 11.74
C LYS A 243 -6.29 -22.86 10.37
N LEU A 244 -6.44 -21.99 9.37
CA LEU A 244 -5.97 -22.21 8.00
C LEU A 244 -4.46 -22.04 7.89
N LEU A 245 -3.90 -20.97 8.46
CA LEU A 245 -2.48 -20.63 8.35
C LEU A 245 -1.59 -21.60 9.14
N LYS A 246 -2.07 -22.03 10.32
CA LYS A 246 -1.35 -22.88 11.29
C LYS A 246 0.09 -22.40 11.52
N PRO A 247 0.29 -21.13 11.93
CA PRO A 247 1.62 -20.57 12.09
C PRO A 247 2.38 -21.29 13.22
N LYS A 248 3.69 -21.45 13.05
CA LYS A 248 4.62 -21.95 14.07
C LYS A 248 5.70 -20.88 14.34
N PRO A 249 5.35 -19.78 15.04
CA PRO A 249 6.25 -18.64 15.19
C PRO A 249 7.43 -18.98 16.09
N THR A 250 8.59 -18.34 15.85
CA THR A 250 9.67 -18.24 16.85
C THR A 250 9.20 -17.44 18.07
N THR A 251 9.97 -17.41 19.16
CA THR A 251 9.61 -16.61 20.35
C THR A 251 9.43 -15.14 19.99
N GLU A 252 10.36 -14.55 19.24
CA GLU A 252 10.27 -13.16 18.77
C GLU A 252 9.02 -12.91 17.91
N GLN A 253 8.77 -13.77 16.91
CA GLN A 253 7.58 -13.65 16.06
C GLN A 253 6.28 -13.82 16.84
N TRP A 254 6.29 -14.63 17.90
CA TRP A 254 5.14 -14.84 18.77
C TRP A 254 4.83 -13.57 19.57
N PHE A 255 5.85 -12.91 20.13
CA PHE A 255 5.69 -11.60 20.77
C PHE A 255 5.17 -10.54 19.79
N GLU A 256 5.72 -10.48 18.57
CA GLU A 256 5.24 -9.56 17.52
C GLU A 256 3.78 -9.82 17.12
N LEU A 257 3.40 -11.09 16.96
CA LEU A 257 2.03 -11.47 16.62
C LEU A 257 1.06 -11.14 17.76
N LEU A 258 1.45 -11.43 18.99
CA LEU A 258 0.66 -11.13 20.18
C LEU A 258 0.41 -9.62 20.31
N ILE A 259 1.45 -8.79 20.20
CA ILE A 259 1.26 -7.35 20.32
C ILE A 259 0.35 -6.78 19.23
N ALA A 260 0.49 -7.23 17.99
CA ALA A 260 -0.36 -6.79 16.91
C ALA A 260 -1.82 -7.14 17.16
N THR A 261 -2.10 -8.37 17.59
CA THR A 261 -3.48 -8.84 17.80
C THR A 261 -4.16 -8.20 19.01
N VAL A 262 -3.44 -7.98 20.11
CA VAL A 262 -3.94 -7.25 21.29
C VAL A 262 -4.30 -5.80 20.92
N ARG A 263 -3.44 -5.13 20.13
CA ARG A 263 -3.67 -3.76 19.63
C ARG A 263 -4.79 -3.66 18.60
N GLY A 264 -5.03 -4.73 17.85
CA GLY A 264 -6.02 -4.82 16.79
C GLY A 264 -7.44 -5.12 17.30
N LYS A 265 -8.20 -5.91 16.54
CA LYS A 265 -9.59 -6.30 16.86
C LYS A 265 -9.70 -7.23 18.08
N GLY A 266 -8.63 -7.97 18.39
CA GLY A 266 -8.56 -8.83 19.57
C GLY A 266 -9.34 -10.14 19.49
N GLU A 267 -9.73 -10.59 18.29
CA GLU A 267 -10.56 -11.78 18.09
C GLU A 267 -9.85 -13.10 18.47
N VAL A 268 -8.53 -13.16 18.31
CA VAL A 268 -7.73 -14.41 18.44
C VAL A 268 -6.59 -14.34 19.46
N VAL A 269 -6.71 -13.47 20.47
CA VAL A 269 -5.63 -13.26 21.46
C VAL A 269 -5.33 -14.55 22.23
N GLU A 270 -6.37 -15.25 22.70
CA GLU A 270 -6.21 -16.49 23.47
C GLU A 270 -5.69 -17.65 22.60
N GLU A 271 -6.13 -17.75 21.34
CA GLU A 271 -5.63 -18.75 20.40
C GLU A 271 -4.16 -18.52 20.03
N ILE A 272 -3.71 -17.26 19.97
CA ILE A 272 -2.30 -16.92 19.75
C ILE A 272 -1.47 -17.27 20.98
N LEU A 273 -1.97 -17.00 22.19
CA LEU A 273 -1.33 -17.45 23.41
C LEU A 273 -1.16 -18.97 23.40
N ALA A 274 -2.24 -19.70 23.06
CA ALA A 274 -2.26 -21.16 22.96
C ALA A 274 -1.35 -21.76 21.86
N LEU A 275 -0.67 -20.95 21.05
CA LEU A 275 0.44 -21.42 20.20
C LEU A 275 1.67 -21.83 21.03
N ARG A 276 1.69 -21.54 22.33
CA ARG A 276 2.65 -22.02 23.31
C ARG A 276 1.94 -22.94 24.31
N MET A 277 2.63 -24.03 24.69
CA MET A 277 2.10 -24.96 25.69
C MET A 277 1.94 -24.28 27.05
N ASP A 278 2.92 -23.46 27.43
CA ASP A 278 2.90 -22.64 28.64
C ASP A 278 3.26 -21.19 28.28
N PRO A 279 2.27 -20.34 27.94
CA PRO A 279 2.49 -18.94 27.59
C PRO A 279 3.06 -18.13 28.76
N ASP A 280 2.66 -18.50 29.98
CA ASP A 280 3.00 -17.77 31.20
C ASP A 280 4.48 -18.00 31.54
N ALA A 281 4.98 -19.24 31.44
CA ALA A 281 6.41 -19.53 31.53
C ALA A 281 7.23 -18.76 30.48
N VAL A 282 6.76 -18.69 29.22
CA VAL A 282 7.45 -17.94 28.17
C VAL A 282 7.58 -16.46 28.53
N PHE A 283 6.55 -15.84 29.11
CA PHE A 283 6.64 -14.45 29.55
C PHE A 283 7.69 -14.25 30.65
N LEU A 284 7.75 -15.17 31.62
CA LEU A 284 8.69 -15.09 32.75
C LEU A 284 10.13 -15.36 32.34
N GLU A 285 10.35 -16.32 31.43
CA GLU A 285 11.68 -16.64 30.89
C GLU A 285 12.25 -15.53 29.98
N ASN A 286 11.37 -14.74 29.36
CA ASN A 286 11.74 -13.68 28.40
C ASN A 286 11.43 -12.29 28.97
N GLY A 287 11.95 -12.00 30.18
CA GLY A 287 11.61 -10.80 30.94
C GLY A 287 11.79 -9.48 30.19
N GLU A 288 12.85 -9.34 29.39
CA GLU A 288 13.10 -8.12 28.60
C GLU A 288 12.04 -7.93 27.51
N GLN A 289 11.74 -8.97 26.73
CA GLN A 289 10.71 -8.94 25.69
C GLN A 289 9.31 -8.73 26.28
N SER A 290 9.00 -9.38 27.41
CA SER A 290 7.74 -9.19 28.14
C SER A 290 7.59 -7.77 28.67
N SER A 291 8.68 -7.18 29.16
CA SER A 291 8.71 -5.79 29.57
C SER A 291 8.54 -4.84 28.39
N ALA A 292 9.18 -5.14 27.24
CA ALA A 292 9.01 -4.38 26.00
C ALA A 292 7.55 -4.43 25.51
N LEU A 293 6.92 -5.61 25.52
CA LEU A 293 5.50 -5.78 25.22
C LEU A 293 4.62 -4.91 26.13
N LEU A 294 4.86 -4.94 27.44
CA LEU A 294 4.12 -4.13 28.41
C LEU A 294 4.28 -2.62 28.14
N ARG A 295 5.51 -2.14 27.90
CA ARG A 295 5.79 -0.74 27.54
C ARG A 295 5.05 -0.32 26.27
N ASP A 296 5.13 -1.16 25.26
CA ASP A 296 4.58 -0.88 23.95
C ASP A 296 3.04 -0.87 23.96
N LEU A 297 2.41 -1.73 24.76
CA LEU A 297 0.97 -1.75 24.98
C LEU A 297 0.51 -0.51 25.76
N LEU A 298 1.23 -0.13 26.82
CA LEU A 298 1.01 1.12 27.57
C LEU A 298 1.06 2.34 26.65
N PHE A 299 2.11 2.44 25.82
CA PHE A 299 2.25 3.52 24.85
C PHE A 299 1.11 3.54 23.82
N SER A 300 0.64 2.35 23.40
CA SER A 300 -0.43 2.22 22.42
C SER A 300 -1.76 2.82 22.89
N MET A 301 -2.05 2.78 24.19
CA MET A 301 -3.26 3.36 24.79
C MET A 301 -3.24 4.90 24.81
N CYS A 302 -2.10 5.54 24.62
CA CYS A 302 -2.05 7.01 24.52
C CYS A 302 -2.65 7.54 23.22
N TRP A 303 -2.83 6.68 22.22
CA TRP A 303 -3.40 7.01 20.92
C TRP A 303 -4.84 6.50 20.86
N ARG A 304 -5.79 7.41 20.61
CA ARG A 304 -7.22 7.06 20.54
C ARG A 304 -7.60 6.61 19.14
N TRP A 305 -8.23 5.44 19.05
CA TRP A 305 -8.70 4.84 17.80
C TRP A 305 -10.23 4.79 17.83
N SER A 306 -10.89 5.80 17.26
CA SER A 306 -12.35 5.98 17.38
C SER A 306 -13.18 4.82 16.82
N TRP A 307 -12.63 4.06 15.88
CA TRP A 307 -13.28 2.89 15.25
C TRP A 307 -13.07 1.58 16.03
N LEU A 308 -12.38 1.59 17.18
CA LEU A 308 -12.11 0.43 18.03
C LEU A 308 -12.38 0.77 19.52
N PRO A 309 -13.65 0.89 19.94
CA PRO A 309 -14.01 1.46 21.24
C PRO A 309 -13.57 0.64 22.45
N SER A 310 -13.49 -0.70 22.34
CA SER A 310 -13.07 -1.62 23.43
C SER A 310 -11.56 -1.92 23.47
N ARG A 311 -10.78 -1.30 22.57
CA ARG A 311 -9.35 -1.58 22.43
C ARG A 311 -8.56 -1.28 23.70
N ASP A 312 -8.73 -0.08 24.26
CA ASP A 312 -7.91 0.35 25.40
C ASP A 312 -8.24 -0.46 26.67
N GLU A 313 -9.50 -0.87 26.83
CA GLU A 313 -9.91 -1.77 27.92
C GLU A 313 -9.26 -3.16 27.77
N ARG A 314 -9.26 -3.73 26.56
CA ARG A 314 -8.59 -5.00 26.27
C ARG A 314 -7.09 -4.91 26.51
N ILE A 315 -6.44 -3.86 26.00
CA ILE A 315 -5.01 -3.63 26.22
C ILE A 315 -4.72 -3.53 27.72
N ALA A 316 -5.52 -2.76 28.47
CA ALA A 316 -5.34 -2.63 29.91
C ALA A 316 -5.51 -3.96 30.66
N LYS A 317 -6.53 -4.76 30.34
CA LYS A 317 -6.71 -6.10 30.92
C LYS A 317 -5.50 -6.99 30.64
N PHE A 318 -4.97 -6.94 29.42
CA PHE A 318 -3.79 -7.72 29.04
C PHE A 318 -2.53 -7.26 29.81
N CYS A 319 -2.29 -5.96 29.91
CA CYS A 319 -1.18 -5.43 30.72
C CYS A 319 -1.31 -5.81 32.20
N ILE A 320 -2.52 -5.76 32.77
CA ILE A 320 -2.78 -6.17 34.15
C ILE A 320 -2.47 -7.65 34.35
N ARG A 321 -2.89 -8.54 33.42
CA ARG A 321 -2.53 -9.96 33.47
C ARG A 321 -1.01 -10.17 33.50
N LEU A 322 -0.26 -9.46 32.65
CA LEU A 322 1.21 -9.57 32.63
C LEU A 322 1.82 -9.16 33.98
N LEU A 323 1.33 -8.07 34.58
CA LEU A 323 1.79 -7.59 35.89
C LEU A 323 1.43 -8.57 37.02
N GLU A 324 0.23 -9.14 37.00
CA GLU A 324 -0.22 -10.15 37.96
C GLU A 324 0.58 -11.45 37.86
N LEU A 325 1.04 -11.80 36.66
CA LEU A 325 1.97 -12.92 36.44
C LEU A 325 3.38 -12.65 37.00
N GLY A 326 3.74 -11.38 37.22
CA GLY A 326 5.04 -10.96 37.75
C GLY A 326 5.99 -10.34 36.73
N VAL A 327 5.52 -10.04 35.50
CA VAL A 327 6.30 -9.32 34.49
C VAL A 327 6.64 -7.91 35.01
N GLN A 328 7.92 -7.57 34.98
CA GLN A 328 8.41 -6.28 35.46
C GLN A 328 8.34 -5.19 34.39
N LEU A 329 7.89 -3.99 34.76
CA LEU A 329 8.01 -2.80 33.91
C LEU A 329 9.42 -2.22 34.07
N MET A 330 10.19 -2.24 33.00
CA MET A 330 11.57 -1.72 32.96
C MET A 330 11.67 -0.62 31.90
N TRP A 331 12.66 0.27 31.99
CA TRP A 331 13.00 1.19 30.90
C TRP A 331 14.39 0.83 30.37
N GLU A 332 14.52 0.67 29.05
CA GLU A 332 15.83 0.49 28.41
C GLU A 332 16.70 1.76 28.54
N ASP A 333 16.09 2.93 28.47
CA ASP A 333 16.73 4.23 28.69
C ASP A 333 15.78 5.26 29.34
N LYS A 334 16.35 6.41 29.73
CA LYS A 334 15.58 7.55 30.27
C LYS A 334 14.68 8.24 29.22
N ASP A 335 14.94 8.05 27.94
CA ASP A 335 14.23 8.68 26.83
C ASP A 335 12.86 8.02 26.58
N LYS A 336 12.72 6.70 26.79
CA LYS A 336 11.45 5.98 26.68
C LYS A 336 10.44 6.39 27.77
N ALA A 337 10.89 6.55 29.02
CA ALA A 337 10.05 7.09 30.10
C ALA A 337 9.59 8.53 29.79
N SER A 338 10.48 9.33 29.22
CA SER A 338 10.18 10.69 28.77
C SER A 338 9.20 10.72 27.59
N GLY A 339 9.32 9.78 26.65
CA GLY A 339 8.40 9.57 25.54
C GLY A 339 6.99 9.22 26.02
N LEU A 340 6.86 8.25 26.93
CA LEU A 340 5.56 7.87 27.48
C LEU A 340 4.89 9.03 28.23
N ARG A 341 5.63 9.77 29.08
CA ARG A 341 5.12 11.00 29.73
C ARG A 341 4.52 11.96 28.72
N ARG A 342 5.22 12.21 27.61
CA ARG A 342 4.81 13.15 26.58
C ARG A 342 3.48 12.73 25.94
N GLU A 343 3.30 11.45 25.66
CA GLU A 343 2.05 10.96 25.08
C GLU A 343 0.90 10.90 26.10
N ILE A 344 1.16 10.56 27.37
CA ILE A 344 0.14 10.64 28.43
C ILE A 344 -0.42 12.06 28.54
N TYR A 345 0.43 13.09 28.45
CA TYR A 345 -0.04 14.48 28.49
C TYR A 345 -0.95 14.85 27.31
N ARG A 346 -0.74 14.24 26.14
CA ARG A 346 -1.57 14.46 24.95
C ARG A 346 -2.83 13.60 24.92
N SER A 347 -2.83 12.48 25.62
CA SER A 347 -3.98 11.59 25.65
C SER A 347 -5.19 12.27 26.28
N SER A 348 -6.35 12.09 25.64
CA SER A 348 -7.66 12.51 26.13
C SER A 348 -8.33 11.46 27.01
N ASN A 349 -7.86 10.20 27.00
CA ASN A 349 -8.35 9.11 27.84
C ASN A 349 -7.16 8.48 28.59
N ARG A 350 -7.10 8.71 29.91
CA ARG A 350 -5.99 8.26 30.76
C ARG A 350 -6.39 7.20 31.78
N THR A 351 -7.69 6.93 31.91
CA THR A 351 -8.25 6.03 32.93
C THR A 351 -7.64 4.64 32.87
N HIS A 352 -7.57 4.04 31.67
CA HIS A 352 -6.98 2.73 31.47
C HIS A 352 -5.47 2.71 31.76
N ILE A 353 -4.75 3.76 31.37
CA ILE A 353 -3.31 3.90 31.63
C ILE A 353 -3.06 3.93 33.13
N PHE A 354 -3.76 4.79 33.88
CA PHE A 354 -3.58 4.90 35.33
C PHE A 354 -4.04 3.64 36.08
N LYS A 355 -5.04 2.92 35.57
CA LYS A 355 -5.41 1.60 36.11
C LYS A 355 -4.25 0.61 36.01
N VAL A 356 -3.59 0.52 34.86
CA VAL A 356 -2.42 -0.36 34.67
C VAL A 356 -1.26 0.09 35.57
N LEU A 357 -0.97 1.40 35.64
CA LEU A 357 0.11 1.92 36.49
C LEU A 357 -0.15 1.69 38.00
N SER A 358 -1.41 1.70 38.42
CA SER A 358 -1.79 1.39 39.81
C SER A 358 -1.52 -0.07 40.14
N VAL A 359 -1.91 -1.01 39.26
CA VAL A 359 -1.57 -2.42 39.43
C VAL A 359 -0.05 -2.63 39.39
N ALA A 360 0.67 -1.91 38.53
CA ALA A 360 2.12 -2.00 38.43
C ALA A 360 2.81 -1.60 39.74
N VAL A 361 2.33 -0.58 40.45
CA VAL A 361 2.92 -0.18 41.75
C VAL A 361 2.61 -1.18 42.86
N GLU A 362 1.45 -1.85 42.79
CA GLU A 362 1.00 -2.81 43.80
C GLU A 362 1.67 -4.19 43.66
N ARG A 363 1.85 -4.66 42.41
CA ARG A 363 2.35 -6.00 42.08
C ARG A 363 3.81 -6.02 41.62
N GLY A 364 4.33 -4.87 41.21
CA GLY A 364 5.69 -4.75 40.70
C GLY A 364 6.76 -4.98 41.77
N GLY A 365 7.86 -5.59 41.36
CA GLY A 365 9.09 -5.67 42.12
C GLY A 365 9.92 -4.38 42.01
N GLU A 366 11.19 -4.46 42.43
CA GLU A 366 12.07 -3.30 42.53
C GLU A 366 12.27 -2.59 41.18
N ASP A 367 12.49 -3.34 40.10
CA ASP A 367 12.66 -2.75 38.76
C ASP A 367 11.45 -1.94 38.31
N THR A 368 10.24 -2.43 38.60
CA THR A 368 8.98 -1.72 38.32
C THR A 368 8.87 -0.45 39.16
N ARG A 369 9.30 -0.48 40.43
CA ARG A 369 9.31 0.72 41.30
C ARG A 369 10.28 1.77 40.77
N ILE A 370 11.49 1.37 40.39
CA ILE A 370 12.49 2.25 39.76
C ILE A 370 11.91 2.86 38.48
N ALA A 371 11.26 2.06 37.64
CA ALA A 371 10.64 2.54 36.42
C ALA A 371 9.51 3.54 36.70
N LEU A 372 8.62 3.25 37.64
CA LEU A 372 7.54 4.17 38.02
C LEU A 372 8.09 5.45 38.65
N ALA A 373 9.13 5.37 39.48
CA ALA A 373 9.80 6.52 40.06
C ALA A 373 10.38 7.45 39.00
N GLU A 374 11.01 6.92 37.95
CA GLU A 374 11.49 7.72 36.81
C GLU A 374 10.31 8.32 36.01
N LEU A 375 9.21 7.58 35.85
CA LEU A 375 8.01 8.08 35.16
C LEU A 375 7.44 9.30 35.91
N VAL A 376 7.34 9.24 37.23
CA VAL A 376 6.77 10.32 38.07
C VAL A 376 7.81 11.32 38.58
N ARG A 377 9.02 11.32 38.03
CA ARG A 377 10.11 12.21 38.47
C ARG A 377 9.80 13.69 38.27
N VAL A 378 9.07 14.04 37.20
CA VAL A 378 8.83 15.44 36.79
C VAL A 378 7.56 16.01 37.44
N PRO A 379 7.57 17.28 37.93
CA PRO A 379 6.45 17.89 38.65
C PRO A 379 5.09 17.75 37.96
N LYS A 380 5.04 18.03 36.65
CA LYS A 380 3.82 17.91 35.85
C LYS A 380 3.23 16.50 35.86
N MET A 381 4.07 15.46 35.88
CA MET A 381 3.58 14.08 35.97
C MET A 381 3.07 13.78 37.39
N ARG A 382 3.74 14.29 38.43
CA ARG A 382 3.30 14.14 39.81
C ARG A 382 1.92 14.75 40.05
N GLU A 383 1.70 15.97 39.58
CA GLU A 383 0.39 16.64 39.66
C GLU A 383 -0.71 15.79 39.00
N LEU A 384 -0.40 15.20 37.84
CA LEU A 384 -1.34 14.33 37.14
C LEU A 384 -1.61 13.03 37.90
N VAL A 385 -0.59 12.41 38.48
CA VAL A 385 -0.73 11.21 39.32
C VAL A 385 -1.55 11.50 40.57
N ILE A 386 -1.33 12.63 41.24
CA ILE A 386 -2.12 13.06 42.41
C ILE A 386 -3.61 13.14 42.05
N LYS A 387 -3.92 13.67 40.86
CA LYS A 387 -5.29 13.81 40.39
C LYS A 387 -5.96 12.48 40.03
N GLU A 388 -5.23 11.59 39.34
CA GLU A 388 -5.82 10.40 38.70
C GLU A 388 -5.63 9.11 39.50
N ALA A 389 -4.49 8.96 40.20
CA ALA A 389 -4.12 7.73 40.92
C ALA A 389 -3.09 8.03 42.05
N PRO A 390 -3.49 8.69 43.15
CA PRO A 390 -2.57 9.12 44.20
C PRO A 390 -1.85 7.96 44.90
N MET A 391 -2.44 6.75 44.91
CA MET A 391 -1.83 5.56 45.51
C MET A 391 -0.44 5.24 44.94
N ILE A 392 -0.16 5.62 43.69
CA ILE A 392 1.14 5.40 43.06
C ILE A 392 2.25 6.09 43.86
N LEU A 393 2.03 7.33 44.32
CA LEU A 393 3.03 8.04 45.11
C LEU A 393 3.14 7.47 46.53
N THR A 394 2.02 7.05 47.13
CA THR A 394 2.00 6.44 48.46
C THR A 394 2.81 5.14 48.50
N HIS A 395 2.60 4.25 47.53
CA HIS A 395 3.35 2.99 47.45
C HIS A 395 4.84 3.20 47.15
N LEU A 396 5.19 4.17 46.29
CA LEU A 396 6.59 4.52 46.01
C LEU A 396 7.30 5.15 47.21
N ALA A 397 6.58 5.83 48.09
CA ALA A 397 7.13 6.39 49.33
C ALA A 397 7.29 5.37 50.46
N THR A 398 6.67 4.18 50.33
CA THR A 398 6.73 3.13 51.36
C THR A 398 7.91 2.19 51.08
N PRO A 399 8.98 2.21 51.89
CA PRO A 399 10.09 1.29 51.72
C PRO A 399 9.60 -0.15 51.91
N GLN A 400 9.90 -1.05 50.96
CA GLN A 400 9.68 -2.47 51.17
C GLN A 400 10.66 -2.94 52.25
N ALA A 401 10.13 -3.56 53.31
CA ALA A 401 10.93 -4.19 54.34
C ALA A 401 11.68 -5.38 53.71
N SER A 402 12.86 -5.12 53.16
CA SER A 402 13.90 -6.10 52.95
C SER A 402 15.21 -5.52 53.48
N SER A 403 15.81 -6.31 54.36
CA SER A 403 16.97 -6.05 55.18
C SER A 403 18.23 -5.75 54.36
N GLN A 404 18.87 -4.60 54.60
CA GLN A 404 20.25 -4.54 55.14
C GLN A 404 20.72 -3.09 55.32
N LYS A 405 21.36 -2.87 56.48
CA LYS A 405 21.85 -1.59 57.01
C LYS A 405 23.11 -1.07 56.29
N SER A 406 23.31 0.24 56.48
CA SER A 406 24.59 1.00 56.63
C SER A 406 25.38 1.37 55.36
N ALA A 407 25.99 2.57 55.24
CA ALA A 407 26.06 3.77 56.06
C ALA A 407 26.37 5.03 55.21
N ASP A 408 25.81 6.15 55.66
CA ASP A 408 26.37 7.51 55.76
C ASP A 408 27.36 8.08 54.71
N SER A 409 26.97 9.19 54.06
CA SER A 409 27.54 10.54 54.33
C SER A 409 27.32 11.53 53.16
N GLY A 410 27.00 12.78 53.51
CA GLY A 410 27.54 13.95 52.78
C GLY A 410 26.60 14.85 51.99
N MET A 411 26.01 15.83 52.69
CA MET A 411 25.93 17.28 52.33
C MET A 411 25.30 17.76 50.99
N SER A 412 24.42 18.74 51.12
CA SER A 412 23.93 19.68 50.09
C SER A 412 24.04 21.12 50.66
N PRO A 413 23.77 22.22 49.92
CA PRO A 413 24.00 22.53 48.49
C PRO A 413 24.53 23.99 48.25
N SER A 414 24.92 24.36 47.02
CA SER A 414 24.77 25.75 46.54
C SER A 414 24.61 25.79 45.00
N VAL A 415 23.42 26.16 44.52
CA VAL A 415 22.99 27.44 43.91
C VAL A 415 23.70 27.81 42.59
N THR A 416 22.96 27.65 41.48
CA THR A 416 23.29 28.16 40.14
C THR A 416 22.35 29.31 39.78
N LYS A 417 22.91 30.44 39.30
CA LYS A 417 22.18 31.51 38.60
C LYS A 417 22.53 31.47 37.11
N GLY A 418 21.54 31.67 36.24
CA GLY A 418 21.74 31.89 34.80
C GLY A 418 20.44 31.83 33.99
N ILE A 419 20.02 32.96 33.41
CA ILE A 419 18.69 33.27 32.84
C ILE A 419 18.66 33.04 31.28
N PRO A 420 17.63 33.44 30.47
CA PRO A 420 16.86 32.53 29.60
C PRO A 420 17.00 32.84 28.09
N ILE A 421 16.51 31.97 27.19
CA ILE A 421 16.31 32.34 25.77
C ILE A 421 14.96 31.84 25.22
N ALA A 422 14.30 32.75 24.51
CA ALA A 422 12.90 32.81 24.13
C ALA A 422 12.45 31.88 22.98
N ARG A 423 11.12 31.70 22.90
CA ARG A 423 10.36 31.06 21.81
C ARG A 423 10.27 31.97 20.58
N PRO A 424 10.28 31.42 19.35
CA PRO A 424 9.71 32.10 18.19
C PRO A 424 8.23 31.74 18.01
N THR A 425 7.45 32.78 17.73
CA THR A 425 6.03 32.82 17.42
C THR A 425 5.76 32.49 15.95
N HIS A 426 4.61 31.84 15.69
CA HIS A 426 4.12 31.52 14.35
C HIS A 426 3.61 32.77 13.62
N ALA A 427 4.19 33.07 12.45
CA ALA A 427 3.65 34.03 11.50
C ALA A 427 2.78 33.32 10.44
N LYS A 428 1.55 33.79 10.30
CA LYS A 428 0.61 33.44 9.22
C LYS A 428 1.15 33.96 7.89
N GLN A 429 1.09 33.15 6.84
CA GLN A 429 1.25 33.64 5.46
C GLN A 429 -0.01 33.42 4.64
N SER A 430 -0.34 34.50 3.95
CA SER A 430 -1.55 34.84 3.24
C SER A 430 -1.69 34.16 1.90
N THR A 431 -2.95 33.94 1.54
CA THR A 431 -3.47 33.63 0.21
C THR A 431 -3.25 34.77 -0.78
N SER A 432 -2.65 34.48 -1.94
CA SER A 432 -2.96 35.23 -3.17
C SER A 432 -2.74 34.40 -4.44
N GLY A 433 -3.81 34.35 -5.24
CA GLY A 433 -3.88 34.22 -6.69
C GLY A 433 -2.96 33.24 -7.44
N ARG A 434 -3.50 32.07 -7.84
CA ARG A 434 -3.22 31.52 -9.18
C ARG A 434 -4.51 31.04 -9.85
N ARG A 435 -4.67 31.53 -11.07
CA ARG A 435 -5.79 31.39 -11.99
C ARG A 435 -6.22 29.93 -12.18
N ALA A 436 -7.52 29.69 -12.09
CA ALA A 436 -8.16 28.47 -12.55
C ALA A 436 -8.10 28.44 -14.09
N VAL A 437 -7.25 27.56 -14.65
CA VAL A 437 -7.30 27.19 -16.06
C VAL A 437 -7.95 25.80 -16.13
N GLY A 438 -9.01 25.70 -16.94
CA GLY A 438 -9.85 24.51 -17.06
C GLY A 438 -9.09 23.30 -17.58
N TYR A 439 -9.24 22.16 -16.88
CA TYR A 439 -8.63 20.89 -17.26
C TYR A 439 -9.50 20.14 -18.28
N ARG A 440 -9.16 20.27 -19.56
CA ARG A 440 -9.47 19.27 -20.61
C ARG A 440 -8.25 19.14 -21.53
N GLY A 441 -7.47 18.06 -21.32
CA GLY A 441 -6.31 17.70 -22.13
C GLY A 441 -5.24 17.01 -21.27
N GLY A 442 -4.87 15.77 -21.60
CA GLY A 442 -3.75 15.08 -20.94
C GLY A 442 -2.45 15.80 -21.25
N ARG A 443 -1.72 16.24 -20.22
CA ARG A 443 -0.41 16.91 -20.37
C ARG A 443 0.70 15.86 -20.34
N VAL A 444 1.61 15.91 -21.32
CA VAL A 444 2.86 15.15 -21.30
C VAL A 444 3.92 15.95 -20.54
N LEU A 445 4.60 15.31 -19.59
CA LEU A 445 5.67 15.88 -18.79
C LEU A 445 6.99 15.22 -19.16
N THR A 446 8.03 16.03 -19.32
CA THR A 446 9.40 15.56 -19.57
C THR A 446 10.09 15.11 -18.29
N ARG A 447 11.08 14.20 -18.41
CA ARG A 447 11.93 13.76 -17.29
C ARG A 447 12.58 14.92 -16.53
N LYS A 448 12.94 16.01 -17.23
CA LYS A 448 13.51 17.22 -16.62
C LYS A 448 12.48 18.00 -15.81
N GLU A 449 11.25 18.15 -16.32
CA GLU A 449 10.16 18.80 -15.58
C GLU A 449 9.83 18.04 -14.29
N ILE A 450 9.69 16.71 -14.36
CA ILE A 450 9.40 15.88 -13.19
C ILE A 450 10.52 15.99 -12.15
N TYR A 451 11.78 15.97 -12.58
CA TYR A 451 12.93 16.20 -11.70
C TYR A 451 12.90 17.60 -11.06
N SER A 452 12.56 18.63 -11.83
CA SER A 452 12.44 19.99 -11.29
C SER A 452 11.37 20.05 -10.20
N ASP A 453 10.20 19.49 -10.45
CA ASP A 453 9.05 19.57 -9.56
C ASP A 453 9.28 18.78 -8.26
N VAL A 454 9.83 17.55 -8.36
CA VAL A 454 10.15 16.69 -7.20
C VAL A 454 11.20 17.33 -6.28
N TRP A 455 12.08 18.18 -6.82
CA TRP A 455 13.07 18.93 -6.05
C TRP A 455 12.63 20.35 -5.67
N ALA A 456 11.46 20.80 -6.11
CA ALA A 456 10.88 22.10 -5.78
C ALA A 456 9.86 22.02 -4.63
N ALA A 457 9.16 20.89 -4.47
CA ALA A 457 8.19 20.68 -3.40
C ALA A 457 8.18 19.23 -2.90
N ALA A 458 7.60 19.00 -1.72
CA ALA A 458 7.41 17.66 -1.17
C ALA A 458 6.58 16.78 -2.13
N THR A 459 6.97 15.51 -2.28
CA THR A 459 6.41 14.54 -3.23
C THR A 459 4.89 14.47 -3.21
N MET A 460 4.26 14.60 -2.03
CA MET A 460 2.80 14.63 -1.92
C MET A 460 2.14 15.82 -2.60
N HIS A 461 2.78 17.00 -2.59
CA HIS A 461 2.27 18.21 -3.24
C HIS A 461 2.42 18.12 -4.76
N VAL A 462 3.56 17.62 -5.24
CA VAL A 462 3.82 17.40 -6.66
C VAL A 462 2.86 16.37 -7.23
N ALA A 463 2.69 15.24 -6.55
CA ALA A 463 1.76 14.18 -6.94
C ALA A 463 0.32 14.68 -7.00
N LYS A 464 -0.10 15.48 -6.02
CA LYS A 464 -1.42 16.14 -6.02
C LYS A 464 -1.59 17.09 -7.22
N GLY A 465 -0.54 17.82 -7.59
CA GLY A 465 -0.53 18.69 -8.78
C GLY A 465 -0.69 17.92 -10.09
N TYR A 466 -0.20 16.68 -10.14
CA TYR A 466 -0.36 15.78 -11.29
C TYR A 466 -1.62 14.91 -11.24
N GLY A 467 -2.40 14.99 -10.14
CA GLY A 467 -3.61 14.18 -9.95
C GLY A 467 -3.34 12.68 -9.73
N ILE A 468 -2.17 12.34 -9.20
CA ILE A 468 -1.74 10.95 -8.91
C ILE A 468 -1.38 10.78 -7.43
N SER A 469 -1.22 9.54 -6.97
CA SER A 469 -0.73 9.27 -5.61
C SER A 469 0.78 9.56 -5.49
N GLY A 470 1.24 9.83 -4.26
CA GLY A 470 2.67 9.99 -3.98
C GLY A 470 3.49 8.76 -4.34
N SER A 471 2.91 7.56 -4.18
CA SER A 471 3.50 6.28 -4.58
C SER A 471 3.63 6.14 -6.10
N MET A 472 2.64 6.59 -6.87
CA MET A 472 2.70 6.61 -8.33
C MET A 472 3.80 7.57 -8.83
N LEU A 473 3.91 8.75 -8.23
CA LEU A 473 4.99 9.69 -8.55
C LEU A 473 6.38 9.09 -8.22
N ALA A 474 6.51 8.39 -7.09
CA ALA A 474 7.75 7.70 -6.73
C ALA A 474 8.12 6.62 -7.77
N ARG A 475 7.15 5.83 -8.23
CA ARG A 475 7.34 4.83 -9.29
C ARG A 475 7.77 5.46 -10.62
N ILE A 476 7.13 6.56 -11.03
CA ILE A 476 7.51 7.31 -12.23
C ILE A 476 8.95 7.81 -12.11
N CYS A 477 9.35 8.33 -10.95
CA CYS A 477 10.74 8.74 -10.72
C CYS A 477 11.71 7.57 -10.83
N THR A 478 11.36 6.39 -10.30
CA THR A 478 12.18 5.18 -10.41
C THR A 478 12.32 4.71 -11.87
N GLN A 479 11.21 4.62 -12.61
CA GLN A 479 11.19 4.24 -14.03
C GLN A 479 12.02 5.20 -14.89
N LEU A 480 11.89 6.51 -14.64
CA LEU A 480 12.63 7.55 -15.35
C LEU A 480 14.04 7.77 -14.78
N LYS A 481 14.50 6.98 -13.79
CA LYS A 481 15.81 7.16 -13.14
C LYS A 481 16.06 8.60 -12.67
N ILE A 482 15.05 9.20 -12.03
CA ILE A 482 15.07 10.53 -11.44
C ILE A 482 15.42 10.39 -9.95
N PRO A 483 16.53 11.00 -9.47
CA PRO A 483 16.88 10.95 -8.06
C PRO A 483 15.85 11.74 -7.23
N ARG A 484 15.49 11.20 -6.06
CA ARG A 484 14.47 11.76 -5.16
C ARG A 484 15.13 12.37 -3.91
N PRO A 485 14.54 13.41 -3.29
CA PRO A 485 15.02 13.91 -2.01
C PRO A 485 14.90 12.83 -0.90
N PRO A 486 15.93 12.65 -0.05
CA PRO A 486 15.90 11.66 1.02
C PRO A 486 14.89 12.01 2.12
N ARG A 487 14.53 11.03 2.96
CA ARG A 487 13.60 11.22 4.10
C ARG A 487 14.08 12.38 4.99
N GLY A 488 13.14 13.25 5.37
CA GLY A 488 13.43 14.43 6.19
C GLY A 488 14.06 15.62 5.45
N TYR A 489 14.37 15.53 4.15
CA TYR A 489 14.94 16.64 3.37
C TYR A 489 14.10 17.92 3.50
N TRP A 490 12.77 17.81 3.35
CA TRP A 490 11.84 18.95 3.44
C TRP A 490 11.58 19.43 4.87
N ALA A 491 11.96 18.65 5.89
CA ALA A 491 11.89 19.04 7.30
C ALA A 491 13.11 19.85 7.76
N ARG A 492 14.19 19.89 6.97
CA ARG A 492 15.42 20.64 7.28
C ARG A 492 15.27 22.14 6.94
N PRO A 493 15.97 23.05 7.63
CA PRO A 493 16.04 24.46 7.24
C PRO A 493 16.62 24.63 5.83
N THR A 494 16.22 25.69 5.10
CA THR A 494 16.64 25.93 3.70
C THR A 494 18.17 25.98 3.54
N ASN A 495 18.88 26.54 4.52
CA ASN A 495 20.34 26.64 4.52
C ASN A 495 21.03 25.26 4.59
N ALA A 496 20.40 24.28 5.23
CA ALA A 496 20.91 22.90 5.35
C ALA A 496 20.56 22.01 4.14
N ARG A 497 19.80 22.54 3.16
CA ARG A 497 19.44 21.83 1.90
C ARG A 497 20.32 22.23 0.72
N LYS A 498 21.06 23.35 0.83
CA LYS A 498 21.88 23.90 -0.24
C LYS A 498 23.00 22.91 -0.61
N GLY A 499 23.07 22.48 -1.87
CA GLY A 499 24.08 21.52 -2.37
C GLY A 499 23.68 20.04 -2.27
N MET A 500 22.56 19.69 -1.64
CA MET A 500 22.09 18.29 -1.54
C MET A 500 21.30 17.79 -2.77
N LYS A 501 21.04 18.66 -3.76
CA LYS A 501 20.35 18.31 -5.02
C LYS A 501 21.35 17.69 -6.01
N PRO A 502 21.36 16.36 -6.22
CA PRO A 502 22.26 15.72 -7.17
C PRO A 502 21.85 16.06 -8.61
N PRO A 503 22.78 16.19 -9.56
CA PRO A 503 22.46 16.40 -10.96
C PRO A 503 21.63 15.22 -11.52
N LEU A 504 20.78 15.50 -12.51
CA LEU A 504 19.97 14.47 -13.15
C LEU A 504 20.89 13.51 -13.96
N PRO A 505 20.90 12.20 -13.68
CA PRO A 505 21.76 11.24 -14.39
C PRO A 505 21.50 11.22 -15.90
N PRO A 506 22.49 10.93 -16.76
CA PRO A 506 22.27 10.82 -18.21
C PRO A 506 21.26 9.72 -18.53
N TRP A 507 20.36 10.01 -19.48
CA TRP A 507 19.39 9.03 -19.98
C TRP A 507 20.07 8.11 -21.00
N LYS A 508 19.80 6.80 -20.93
CA LYS A 508 20.43 5.78 -21.80
C LYS A 508 19.57 5.36 -23.02
N GLY A 509 18.39 5.96 -23.22
CA GLY A 509 17.51 5.66 -24.36
C GLY A 509 17.63 6.66 -25.49
N GLU A 510 17.28 6.25 -26.71
CA GLU A 510 17.35 7.07 -27.94
C GLU A 510 16.34 8.24 -27.98
N GLN A 511 15.24 8.14 -27.21
CA GLN A 511 14.20 9.19 -27.12
C GLN A 511 14.16 9.85 -25.73
N GLU A 512 13.79 11.14 -25.67
CA GLU A 512 13.65 11.87 -24.40
C GLU A 512 12.53 11.25 -23.56
N ALA A 513 12.86 10.83 -22.33
CA ALA A 513 11.90 10.14 -21.48
C ALA A 513 10.78 11.09 -21.04
N THR A 514 9.55 10.75 -21.39
CA THR A 514 8.34 11.53 -21.06
C THR A 514 7.32 10.66 -20.35
N TRP A 515 6.43 11.29 -19.59
CA TRP A 515 5.29 10.64 -18.94
C TRP A 515 4.02 11.45 -19.16
N ALA A 516 2.94 10.80 -19.61
CA ALA A 516 1.67 11.43 -19.87
C ALA A 516 0.73 11.35 -18.65
N ILE A 517 0.18 12.49 -18.23
CA ILE A 517 -0.87 12.52 -17.21
C ILE A 517 -2.15 11.91 -17.79
N ASN A 518 -2.52 10.72 -17.30
CA ASN A 518 -3.77 10.07 -17.70
C ASN A 518 -4.99 10.72 -17.00
N PRO A 519 -5.95 11.30 -17.75
CA PRO A 519 -7.13 11.94 -17.16
C PRO A 519 -8.08 10.98 -16.42
N ALA A 520 -7.98 9.66 -16.63
CA ALA A 520 -8.82 8.66 -15.97
C ALA A 520 -8.47 8.46 -14.48
N ASN A 521 -7.18 8.57 -14.11
CA ASN A 521 -6.71 8.41 -12.73
C ASN A 521 -7.16 9.54 -11.80
N VAL A 522 -7.42 10.72 -12.36
CA VAL A 522 -7.94 11.90 -11.63
C VAL A 522 -9.40 11.71 -11.20
N LYS A 523 -10.20 10.94 -11.96
CA LYS A 523 -11.61 10.66 -11.63
C LYS A 523 -11.76 9.59 -10.54
N ALA A 524 -10.86 8.61 -10.49
CA ALA A 524 -10.90 7.53 -9.47
C ALA A 524 -10.73 8.07 -8.03
N GLN A 525 -9.90 9.11 -7.83
CA GLN A 525 -9.70 9.72 -6.50
C GLN A 525 -10.92 10.52 -5.98
N LYS A 526 -11.78 11.04 -6.86
CA LYS A 526 -12.99 11.77 -6.44
C LYS A 526 -14.09 10.84 -5.92
N ARG A 527 -14.11 9.58 -6.40
CA ARG A 527 -15.14 8.60 -6.05
C ARG A 527 -14.94 7.97 -4.67
N ASN A 528 -13.72 7.99 -4.12
CA ASN A 528 -13.40 7.48 -2.78
C ASN A 528 -13.55 8.53 -1.65
N ARG A 529 -14.16 9.68 -1.94
CA ARG A 529 -14.39 10.77 -0.97
C ARG A 529 -15.86 11.16 -0.78
N THR A 530 -16.76 10.39 -1.39
CA THR A 530 -18.20 10.40 -1.19
C THR A 530 -18.59 9.00 -0.80
#